data_AF-A0A530BGB1-F1
#
_entry.id   AF-A0A530BGB1-F1
#
_cell.length_a   1.000
_cell.length_b   1.000
_cell.length_c   1.000
_cell.angle_alpha   90.00
_cell.angle_beta   90.00
_cell.angle_gamma   90.00
#
_symmetry.space_group_name_H-M   'P 1'
#
loop_
_entity.id
_entity.type
_entity.pdbx_description
1 polymer ?
#
loop_
_entity_poly.entity_id
_entity_poly.type
_entity_poly.pdbx_seq_one_letter_code
_entity_poly.pdbx_strand_id
1 'polypeptide(L)'
;MADPIRNYQTSAAPGARVDIDQGLRAYMIKVYNLMGLGLLITGLAAWGAFQLAVTGDGQLTAFGQLIYASAFRWVVILAPLAAVMFLSFRIQSMSVAAAQATFWVYAGLVGLSLSTIFLVYTGTSITQTFFATAAAFGGLSLYG
;
A
#
# COMPACT_ATOMS: atom_id res chain seq x y z
N MET A 1 -30.68 27.23 48.54
CA MET A 1 -29.49 26.36 48.61
C MET A 1 -29.10 26.07 47.18
N ALA A 2 -28.07 26.74 46.66
CA ALA A 2 -27.68 26.64 45.25
C ALA A 2 -26.44 25.75 45.16
N ASP A 3 -26.54 24.65 44.41
CA ASP A 3 -25.40 23.77 44.15
C ASP A 3 -24.38 24.48 43.25
N PRO A 4 -23.09 24.50 43.60
CA PRO A 4 -22.07 25.01 42.71
C PRO A 4 -21.87 24.01 41.58
N ILE A 5 -22.21 24.44 40.36
CA ILE A 5 -21.95 23.72 39.11
C ILE A 5 -20.44 23.54 39.01
N ARG A 6 -19.97 22.34 39.38
CA ARG A 6 -18.57 21.95 39.36
C ARG A 6 -18.17 21.79 37.89
N ASN A 7 -17.67 22.87 37.32
CA ASN A 7 -17.16 22.96 35.96
C ASN A 7 -16.02 21.95 35.79
N TYR A 8 -16.32 20.75 35.31
CA TYR A 8 -15.37 19.74 34.86
C TYR A 8 -14.78 20.17 33.50
N GLN A 9 -14.30 21.40 33.39
CA GLN A 9 -13.37 21.77 32.34
C GLN A 9 -12.03 21.18 32.73
N THR A 10 -11.80 19.94 32.31
CA THR A 10 -10.48 19.39 32.07
C THR A 10 -9.75 20.30 31.09
N SER A 11 -9.15 21.37 31.60
CA SER A 11 -8.03 22.02 30.96
C SER A 11 -6.89 21.01 30.96
N ALA A 12 -6.82 20.20 29.90
CA ALA A 12 -5.61 19.44 29.62
C ALA A 12 -4.43 20.41 29.68
N ALA A 13 -3.48 20.14 30.59
CA ALA A 13 -2.32 20.98 30.79
C ALA A 13 -1.60 21.21 29.43
N PRO A 14 -1.03 22.40 29.17
CA PRO A 14 -0.37 22.70 27.90
C PRO A 14 0.65 21.63 27.47
N GLY A 15 1.37 21.01 28.43
CA GLY A 15 2.28 19.89 28.17
C GLY A 15 1.60 18.61 27.70
N ALA A 16 0.43 18.27 28.24
CA ALA A 16 -0.31 17.07 27.84
C ALA A 16 -0.84 17.15 26.40
N ARG A 17 -1.17 18.34 25.89
CA ARG A 17 -1.55 18.53 24.48
C ARG A 17 -0.34 18.37 23.55
N VAL A 18 0.79 18.97 23.90
CA VAL A 18 2.05 18.87 23.12
C VAL A 18 2.55 17.42 23.05
N ASP A 19 2.47 16.65 24.13
CA ASP A 19 2.90 15.25 24.16
C ASP A 19 2.01 14.33 23.30
N ILE A 20 0.68 14.59 23.29
CA ILE A 20 -0.27 13.85 22.44
C ILE A 20 0.01 14.11 20.95
N ASP A 21 0.27 15.37 20.58
CA ASP A 21 0.55 15.76 19.20
C ASP A 21 1.84 15.10 18.67
N GLN A 22 2.88 15.04 19.50
CA GLN A 22 4.13 14.34 19.14
C GLN A 22 3.91 12.83 18.97
N GLY A 23 3.12 12.20 19.84
CA GLY A 23 2.79 10.77 19.76
C GLY A 23 2.01 10.42 18.49
N LEU A 24 1.01 11.23 18.13
CA LEU A 24 0.22 11.05 16.91
C LEU A 24 1.09 11.21 15.66
N ARG A 25 1.95 12.22 15.61
CA ARG A 25 2.88 12.42 14.50
C ARG A 25 3.83 11.24 14.34
N ALA A 26 4.43 10.77 15.43
CA ALA A 26 5.31 9.61 15.40
C ALA A 26 4.59 8.33 14.93
N TYR A 27 3.31 8.17 15.28
CA TYR A 27 2.48 7.09 14.77
C TYR A 27 2.22 7.22 13.26
N MET A 28 1.82 8.41 12.79
CA MET A 28 1.54 8.65 11.37
C MET A 28 2.76 8.44 10.49
N ILE A 29 3.95 8.91 10.90
CA ILE A 29 5.21 8.67 10.19
C ILE A 29 5.47 7.16 10.01
N LYS A 30 5.19 6.34 11.03
CA LYS A 30 5.32 4.88 10.92
C LYS A 30 4.36 4.29 9.89
N VAL A 31 3.10 4.76 9.90
CA VAL A 31 2.08 4.33 8.92
C VAL A 31 2.52 4.71 7.51
N TYR A 32 2.98 5.93 7.29
CA TYR A 32 3.43 6.38 5.98
C TYR A 32 4.67 5.63 5.49
N ASN A 33 5.65 5.36 6.36
CA ASN A 33 6.80 4.53 6.02
C ASN A 33 6.37 3.12 5.60
N LEU A 34 5.41 2.53 6.31
CA LEU A 34 4.86 1.21 5.97
C LEU A 34 4.14 1.22 4.61
N MET A 35 3.35 2.27 4.32
CA MET A 35 2.72 2.45 3.00
C MET A 35 3.75 2.66 1.89
N GLY A 36 4.80 3.44 2.14
CA GLY A 36 5.90 3.66 1.19
C GLY A 36 6.65 2.37 0.85
N LEU A 37 6.89 1.51 1.85
CA LEU A 37 7.44 0.17 1.62
C LEU A 37 6.49 -0.72 0.82
N GLY A 38 5.18 -0.64 1.08
CA GLY A 38 4.16 -1.35 0.28
C GLY A 38 4.16 -0.90 -1.18
N LEU A 39 4.31 0.40 -1.44
CA LEU A 39 4.45 0.95 -2.79
C LEU A 39 5.71 0.42 -3.49
N LEU A 40 6.84 0.37 -2.79
CA LEU A 40 8.09 -0.19 -3.32
C LEU A 40 7.91 -1.67 -3.71
N ILE A 41 7.31 -2.48 -2.84
CA ILE A 41 7.03 -3.90 -3.11
C ILE A 41 6.10 -4.04 -4.31
N THR A 42 5.08 -3.20 -4.42
CA THR A 42 4.15 -3.18 -5.57
C THR A 42 4.90 -2.95 -6.87
N GLY A 43 5.78 -1.93 -6.92
CA GLY A 43 6.58 -1.62 -8.10
C GLY A 43 7.55 -2.75 -8.47
N LEU A 44 8.25 -3.32 -7.49
CA LEU A 44 9.19 -4.43 -7.69
C LEU A 44 8.47 -5.71 -8.17
N ALA A 45 7.31 -6.02 -7.60
CA ALA A 45 6.50 -7.17 -8.02
C ALA A 45 5.98 -6.99 -9.45
N ALA A 46 5.53 -5.79 -9.82
CA ALA A 46 5.08 -5.49 -11.18
C ALA A 46 6.21 -5.65 -12.20
N TRP A 47 7.37 -5.06 -11.90
CA TRP A 47 8.54 -5.15 -12.76
C TRP A 47 9.04 -6.60 -12.86
N GLY A 48 9.19 -7.30 -11.74
CA GLY A 48 9.62 -8.70 -11.72
C GLY A 48 8.67 -9.63 -12.48
N ALA A 49 7.36 -9.47 -12.30
CA ALA A 49 6.36 -10.24 -13.05
C ALA A 49 6.47 -9.98 -14.56
N PHE A 50 6.67 -8.74 -14.99
CA PHE A 50 6.90 -8.42 -16.40
C PHE A 50 8.17 -9.07 -16.94
N GLN A 51 9.29 -8.96 -16.23
CA GLN A 51 10.57 -9.56 -16.64
C GLN A 51 10.50 -11.08 -16.78
N LEU A 52 9.67 -11.76 -15.98
CA LEU A 52 9.42 -13.20 -16.11
C LEU A 52 8.43 -13.55 -17.23
N ALA A 53 7.52 -12.63 -17.56
CA ALA A 53 6.45 -12.85 -18.51
C ALA A 53 6.82 -12.56 -19.95
N VAL A 54 7.81 -11.68 -20.19
CA VAL A 54 8.18 -11.19 -21.52
C VAL A 54 9.68 -11.41 -21.76
N THR A 55 10.02 -12.02 -22.90
CA THR A 55 11.41 -12.22 -23.32
C THR A 55 12.01 -10.93 -23.91
N GLY A 56 13.34 -10.88 -24.08
CA GLY A 56 14.01 -9.73 -24.69
C GLY A 56 13.51 -9.38 -26.10
N ASP A 57 12.98 -10.36 -26.83
CA ASP A 57 12.41 -10.20 -28.17
C ASP A 57 10.93 -9.77 -28.16
N GLY A 58 10.38 -9.44 -26.97
CA GLY A 58 9.00 -8.99 -26.78
C GLY A 58 7.94 -10.11 -26.85
N GLN A 59 8.35 -11.37 -26.84
CA GLN A 59 7.43 -12.51 -26.87
C GLN A 59 7.03 -12.93 -25.46
N LEU A 60 5.81 -13.46 -25.30
CA LEU A 60 5.36 -13.99 -24.01
C LEU A 60 6.00 -15.34 -23.72
N THR A 61 6.54 -15.49 -22.51
CA THR A 61 6.95 -16.79 -21.95
C THR A 61 5.72 -17.64 -21.61
N ALA A 62 5.90 -18.91 -21.25
CA ALA A 62 4.81 -19.74 -20.73
C ALA A 62 4.11 -19.10 -19.52
N PHE A 63 4.88 -18.42 -18.65
CA PHE A 63 4.34 -17.66 -17.54
C PHE A 63 3.52 -16.47 -18.03
N GLY A 64 4.03 -15.67 -18.98
CA GLY A 64 3.30 -14.55 -19.55
C GLY A 64 2.01 -14.96 -20.26
N GLN A 65 2.02 -16.07 -20.99
CA GLN A 65 0.83 -16.64 -21.60
C GLN A 65 -0.23 -16.98 -20.55
N LEU A 66 0.18 -17.60 -19.43
CA LEU A 66 -0.71 -17.92 -18.33
C LEU A 66 -1.34 -16.66 -17.71
N ILE A 67 -0.53 -15.67 -17.34
CA ILE A 67 -1.02 -14.52 -16.56
C ILE A 67 -1.66 -13.41 -17.39
N TYR A 68 -1.37 -13.30 -18.70
CA TYR A 68 -1.89 -12.23 -19.56
C TYR A 68 -2.88 -12.71 -20.63
N ALA A 69 -2.66 -13.89 -21.21
CA ALA A 69 -3.39 -14.33 -22.40
C ALA A 69 -4.42 -15.45 -22.11
N SER A 70 -4.32 -16.14 -20.98
CA SER A 70 -5.23 -17.22 -20.61
C SER A 70 -6.43 -16.74 -19.75
N ALA A 71 -7.40 -17.64 -19.51
CA ALA A 71 -8.49 -17.38 -18.57
C ALA A 71 -8.00 -17.09 -17.13
N PHE A 72 -6.81 -17.57 -16.75
CA PHE A 72 -6.21 -17.33 -15.44
C PHE A 72 -5.91 -15.84 -15.18
N ARG A 73 -5.80 -15.01 -16.23
CA ARG A 73 -5.62 -13.56 -16.08
C ARG A 73 -6.71 -12.91 -15.21
N TRP A 74 -7.94 -13.44 -15.24
CA TRP A 74 -9.03 -12.93 -14.42
C TRP A 74 -8.80 -13.16 -12.93
N VAL A 75 -8.14 -14.26 -12.58
CA VAL A 75 -7.71 -14.51 -11.20
C VAL A 75 -6.69 -13.47 -10.78
N VAL A 76 -5.71 -13.16 -11.64
CA VAL A 76 -4.68 -12.14 -11.36
C VAL A 76 -5.30 -10.76 -11.18
N ILE A 77 -6.22 -10.36 -12.06
CA ILE A 77 -6.91 -9.07 -12.01
C ILE A 77 -7.80 -8.94 -10.76
N LEU A 78 -8.49 -10.02 -10.37
CA LEU A 78 -9.42 -10.01 -9.23
C LEU A 78 -8.75 -10.32 -7.89
N ALA A 79 -7.52 -10.83 -7.87
CA ALA A 79 -6.82 -11.20 -6.64
C ALA A 79 -6.64 -10.02 -5.65
N PRO A 80 -6.25 -8.80 -6.07
CA PRO A 80 -6.20 -7.65 -5.16
C PRO A 80 -7.56 -7.33 -4.54
N LEU A 81 -8.63 -7.43 -5.33
CA LEU A 81 -10.00 -7.20 -4.85
C LEU A 81 -10.42 -8.28 -3.84
N ALA A 82 -10.15 -9.55 -4.13
CA ALA A 82 -10.42 -10.64 -3.18
C ALA A 82 -9.65 -10.45 -1.87
N ALA A 83 -8.39 -10.03 -1.93
CA ALA A 83 -7.57 -9.75 -0.76
C ALA A 83 -8.10 -8.57 0.07
N VAL A 84 -8.53 -7.46 -0.57
CA VAL A 84 -9.11 -6.33 0.16
C VAL A 84 -10.44 -6.71 0.83
N MET A 85 -11.29 -7.48 0.13
CA MET A 85 -12.55 -7.99 0.69
C MET A 85 -12.30 -8.89 1.91
N PHE A 86 -11.31 -9.78 1.82
CA PHE A 86 -10.90 -10.61 2.96
C PHE A 86 -10.46 -9.77 4.15
N LEU A 87 -9.58 -8.78 3.91
CA LEU A 87 -9.13 -7.83 4.94
C LEU A 87 -10.31 -7.09 5.58
N SER A 88 -11.27 -6.61 4.79
CA SER A 88 -12.46 -5.90 5.31
C SER A 88 -13.24 -6.73 6.33
N PHE A 89 -13.36 -8.04 6.15
CA PHE A 89 -14.08 -8.91 7.08
C PHE A 89 -13.25 -9.39 8.27
N ARG A 90 -11.93 -9.58 8.08
CA ARG A 90 -11.09 -10.24 9.08
C ARG A 90 -10.24 -9.31 9.93
N ILE A 91 -9.96 -8.08 9.50
CA ILE A 91 -8.93 -7.21 10.12
C ILE A 91 -9.12 -7.00 11.63
N GLN A 92 -10.37 -6.91 12.10
CA GLN A 92 -10.71 -6.70 13.52
C GLN A 92 -10.37 -7.91 14.42
N SER A 93 -10.18 -9.09 13.82
CA SER A 93 -9.93 -10.36 14.51
C SER A 93 -8.51 -10.91 14.26
N MET A 94 -7.67 -10.17 13.53
CA MET A 94 -6.33 -10.62 13.15
C MET A 94 -5.29 -10.19 14.18
N SER A 95 -4.29 -11.05 14.40
CA SER A 95 -3.07 -10.62 15.07
C SER A 95 -2.32 -9.60 14.20
N VAL A 96 -1.50 -8.77 14.84
CA VAL A 96 -0.69 -7.76 14.12
C VAL A 96 0.18 -8.40 13.04
N ALA A 97 0.81 -9.54 13.35
CA ALA A 97 1.65 -10.26 12.39
C ALA A 97 0.85 -10.78 11.19
N ALA A 98 -0.36 -11.30 11.42
CA ALA A 98 -1.23 -11.76 10.33
C ALA A 98 -1.68 -10.59 9.44
N ALA A 99 -2.01 -9.44 10.03
CA ALA A 99 -2.41 -8.24 9.29
C ALA A 99 -1.26 -7.72 8.42
N GLN A 100 -0.03 -7.67 8.96
CA GLN A 100 1.17 -7.27 8.23
C GLN A 100 1.48 -8.25 7.08
N ALA A 101 1.47 -9.55 7.33
CA ALA A 101 1.69 -10.55 6.29
C ALA A 101 0.67 -10.42 5.15
N THR A 102 -0.60 -10.22 5.50
CA THR A 102 -1.67 -10.03 4.50
C THR A 102 -1.48 -8.75 3.72
N PHE A 103 -1.04 -7.66 4.36
CA PHE A 103 -0.70 -6.41 3.67
C PHE A 103 0.44 -6.61 2.66
N TRP A 104 1.50 -7.33 3.01
CA TRP A 104 2.61 -7.59 2.08
C TRP A 104 2.19 -8.45 0.89
N VAL A 105 1.37 -9.48 1.13
CA VAL A 105 0.77 -10.30 0.06
C VAL A 105 -0.11 -9.43 -0.83
N TYR A 106 -0.97 -8.59 -0.25
CA TYR A 106 -1.80 -7.66 -0.99
C TYR A 106 -0.98 -6.72 -1.88
N ALA A 107 0.08 -6.10 -1.36
CA ALA A 107 0.99 -5.25 -2.14
C ALA A 107 1.61 -6.00 -3.33
N GLY A 108 2.07 -7.23 -3.11
CA GLY A 108 2.58 -8.09 -4.18
C GLY A 108 1.53 -8.43 -5.24
N LEU A 109 0.29 -8.73 -4.83
CA LEU A 109 -0.83 -9.01 -5.74
C LEU A 109 -1.21 -7.78 -6.58
N VAL A 110 -1.23 -6.59 -5.97
CA VAL A 110 -1.44 -5.33 -6.72
C VAL A 110 -0.34 -5.16 -7.76
N GLY A 111 0.93 -5.40 -7.38
CA GLY A 111 2.05 -5.34 -8.32
C GLY A 111 1.92 -6.32 -9.48
N LEU A 112 1.63 -7.59 -9.17
CA LEU A 112 1.38 -8.62 -10.18
C LEU A 112 0.22 -8.24 -11.11
N SER A 113 -0.86 -7.67 -10.59
CA SER A 113 -1.98 -7.20 -11.42
C SER A 113 -1.62 -5.99 -12.28
N LEU A 114 -0.72 -5.12 -11.82
CA LEU A 114 -0.28 -3.94 -12.56
C LEU A 114 0.83 -4.23 -13.56
N SER A 115 1.44 -5.41 -13.57
CA SER A 115 2.54 -5.74 -14.49
C SER A 115 2.15 -5.63 -15.96
N THR A 116 0.86 -5.72 -16.28
CA THR A 116 0.33 -5.55 -17.66
C THR A 116 0.57 -4.16 -18.22
N ILE A 117 0.77 -3.12 -17.39
CA ILE A 117 1.02 -1.76 -17.90
C ILE A 117 2.31 -1.67 -18.72
N PHE A 118 3.30 -2.53 -18.41
CA PHE A 118 4.56 -2.62 -19.16
C PHE A 118 4.39 -3.18 -20.58
N LEU A 119 3.25 -3.80 -20.90
CA LEU A 119 2.92 -4.22 -22.27
C LEU A 119 2.41 -3.07 -23.14
N VAL A 120 1.94 -1.98 -22.52
CA VAL A 120 1.24 -0.88 -23.20
C VAL A 120 2.06 0.41 -23.17
N TYR A 121 2.77 0.67 -22.07
CA TYR A 121 3.56 1.89 -21.86
C TYR A 121 5.05 1.61 -21.87
N THR A 122 5.84 2.64 -22.19
CA THR A 122 7.31 2.52 -22.18
C THR A 122 7.86 2.47 -20.76
N GLY A 123 8.99 1.77 -20.59
CA GLY A 123 9.69 1.72 -19.30
C GLY A 123 10.05 3.10 -18.76
N THR A 124 10.40 4.05 -19.64
CA THR A 124 10.66 5.45 -19.28
C THR A 124 9.42 6.11 -18.67
N SER A 125 8.25 6.00 -19.32
CA SER A 125 7.00 6.60 -18.83
C SER A 125 6.56 6.02 -17.48
N ILE A 126 6.68 4.69 -17.33
CA ILE A 126 6.33 3.99 -16.09
C ILE A 126 7.27 4.42 -14.97
N THR A 127 8.58 4.40 -15.21
CA THR A 127 9.60 4.74 -14.21
C THR A 127 9.45 6.19 -13.76
N GLN A 128 9.30 7.13 -14.70
CA GLN A 128 9.10 8.54 -14.37
C GLN A 128 7.84 8.75 -13.52
N THR A 129 6.72 8.14 -13.93
CA THR A 129 5.45 8.29 -13.21
C THR A 129 5.53 7.66 -11.80
N PHE A 130 6.12 6.47 -11.69
CA PHE A 130 6.28 5.78 -10.42
C PHE A 130 7.17 6.59 -9.45
N PHE A 131 8.36 7.00 -9.88
CA PHE A 131 9.27 7.72 -8.98
C PHE A 131 8.82 9.15 -8.69
N ALA A 132 8.16 9.83 -9.62
CA ALA A 132 7.58 11.14 -9.34
C ALA A 132 6.48 11.05 -8.26
N THR A 133 5.57 10.07 -8.39
CA THR A 133 4.50 9.87 -7.40
C THR A 133 5.03 9.33 -6.07
N ALA A 134 6.01 8.42 -6.09
CA ALA A 134 6.66 7.91 -4.89
C ALA A 134 7.44 9.00 -4.13
N ALA A 135 8.16 9.87 -4.84
CA ALA A 135 8.85 11.01 -4.25
C ALA A 135 7.87 12.04 -3.69
N ALA A 136 6.78 12.32 -4.38
CA ALA A 136 5.73 13.22 -3.87
C ALA A 136 5.08 12.64 -2.59
N PHE A 137 4.70 11.36 -2.60
CA PHE A 137 4.16 10.68 -1.43
C PHE A 137 5.17 10.69 -0.26
N GLY A 138 6.42 10.31 -0.52
CA GLY A 138 7.49 10.28 0.48
C GLY A 138 7.78 11.66 1.06
N GLY A 139 7.86 12.69 0.22
CA GLY A 139 8.10 14.08 0.65
C GLY A 139 6.99 14.61 1.54
N LEU A 140 5.72 14.39 1.15
CA LEU A 140 4.56 14.78 1.97
C LEU A 140 4.46 13.97 3.26
N SER A 141 4.85 12.69 3.22
CA SER A 141 4.84 11.79 4.39
C SER A 141 5.83 12.18 5.49
N LEU A 142 6.90 12.91 5.17
CA LEU A 142 7.84 13.44 6.16
C LEU A 142 7.32 14.70 6.86
N TYR A 143 6.47 15.46 6.16
CA TYR A 143 5.88 16.69 6.67
C TYR A 143 4.65 16.42 7.55
N GLY A 144 3.86 15.40 7.19
CA GLY A 144 2.66 14.98 7.92
C GLY A 144 2.91 14.24 9.24
#